data_AF-A0A8H3PIL9-F1
#
_entry.id   AF-A0A8H3PIL9-F1
#
_cell.length_a   1.000
_cell.length_b   1.000
_cell.length_c   1.000
_cell.angle_alpha   90.00
_cell.angle_beta   90.00
_cell.angle_gamma   90.00
#
_symmetry.space_group_name_H-M   'P 1'
#
loop_
_entity.id
_entity.type
_entity.pdbx_description
1 polymer ?
#
loop_
_entity_poly.entity_id
_entity_poly.type
_entity_poly.pdbx_seq_one_letter_code
_entity_poly.pdbx_strand_id
1 'polypeptide(L)'
;MASNAPAIPDRNSSLNTTDSNVATVPDRNTSLNLFSVQKQKVDEKVEETKKKLRFKGSFDGKSWGREVAAQPETKYIQCVHDCPIVESSFWNRLEDLDRDMLESTLLGRKISIVSIGYEENNEEHLKAWQSTTDGAQLVKQEATLNKRLSCTIKQRELIPDPGENHTRVIRRSYVSHFIGSKLGLNSNNDRKRDDSLQKQFKQDLQSLMGRPPNSDFPDYAWCPIQREYLPVKTMKAGHLFPARCGDISMTAIFGPAEQLKWIDQKYEPGVKSELFRACNGIFWGAGAEERFGKGLFVLVFDLDSDATIDEIRTWQGSAMKEYRIRVLRPDASEMKVNFSPTSKVAWNTIDGQRVQWGDPTKPEVITFRPFLGMKMKMKMIRS
;
A
#
# COMPACT_ATOMS: atom_id res chain seq x y z
N MET A 1 58.52 21.03 41.51
CA MET A 1 57.31 21.52 42.21
C MET A 1 56.28 20.42 42.16
N ALA A 2 55.92 19.92 43.34
CA ALA A 2 55.15 18.71 43.56
C ALA A 2 53.64 18.99 43.68
N SER A 3 52.87 17.91 43.77
CA SER A 3 51.49 17.78 44.28
C SER A 3 50.38 17.92 43.22
N ASN A 4 49.31 17.12 43.19
CA ASN A 4 48.87 15.97 43.98
C ASN A 4 47.80 15.21 43.18
N ALA A 5 47.88 13.87 43.14
CA ALA A 5 46.80 13.01 42.67
C ALA A 5 45.96 12.53 43.89
N PRO A 6 44.63 12.36 43.77
CA PRO A 6 43.80 11.96 44.89
C PRO A 6 43.83 10.44 45.12
N ALA A 7 43.86 10.08 46.41
CA ALA A 7 43.93 8.73 46.94
C ALA A 7 42.61 7.95 46.77
N ILE A 8 42.76 6.65 46.50
CA ILE A 8 41.70 5.64 46.56
C ILE A 8 41.59 5.15 48.00
N PRO A 9 40.40 5.10 48.63
CA PRO A 9 40.26 4.48 49.93
C PRO A 9 39.99 2.97 49.79
N ASP A 10 40.88 2.19 50.39
CA ASP A 10 40.64 0.81 50.83
C ASP A 10 39.46 0.77 51.81
N ARG A 11 38.52 -0.15 51.57
CA ARG A 11 37.51 -0.51 52.56
C ARG A 11 37.30 -2.02 52.58
N ASN A 12 38.22 -2.69 53.28
CA ASN A 12 37.95 -3.97 53.94
C ASN A 12 37.35 -3.68 55.32
N SER A 13 36.10 -4.09 55.54
CA SER A 13 35.57 -4.37 56.88
C SER A 13 34.53 -5.48 56.79
N SER A 14 34.95 -6.62 57.32
CA SER A 14 34.18 -7.79 57.74
C SER A 14 32.84 -7.48 58.41
N LEU A 15 31.82 -8.28 58.08
CA LEU A 15 30.80 -8.72 59.03
C LEU A 15 30.27 -10.10 58.60
N ASN A 16 30.57 -11.07 59.46
CA ASN A 16 29.97 -12.39 59.50
C ASN A 16 28.50 -12.28 59.92
N THR A 17 27.58 -12.88 59.16
CA THR A 17 26.32 -13.42 59.67
C THR A 17 26.00 -14.68 58.89
N THR A 18 26.23 -15.81 59.56
CA THR A 18 25.85 -17.15 59.14
C THR A 18 24.36 -17.35 59.43
N ASP A 19 23.52 -17.20 58.41
CA ASP A 19 22.15 -17.72 58.43
C ASP A 19 22.05 -18.82 57.38
N SER A 20 22.23 -20.05 57.85
CA SER A 20 22.06 -21.27 57.08
C SER A 20 20.57 -21.57 56.87
N ASN A 21 19.96 -20.92 55.89
CA ASN A 21 18.74 -21.42 55.25
C ASN A 21 19.14 -22.36 54.10
N VAL A 22 19.27 -23.64 54.44
CA VAL A 22 19.40 -24.73 53.46
C VAL A 22 18.09 -24.81 52.70
N ALA A 23 18.04 -24.14 51.54
CA ALA A 23 17.00 -24.37 50.55
C ALA A 23 17.11 -25.84 50.11
N THR A 24 16.14 -26.65 50.54
CA THR A 24 15.95 -28.02 50.06
C THR A 24 15.88 -27.99 48.54
N VAL A 25 16.95 -28.47 47.90
CA VAL A 25 16.98 -28.72 46.46
C VAL A 25 15.82 -29.67 46.17
N PRO A 26 14.83 -29.30 45.35
CA PRO A 26 13.71 -30.17 45.05
C PRO A 26 14.25 -31.46 44.43
N ASP A 27 13.87 -32.58 45.05
CA ASP A 27 14.24 -33.92 44.59
C ASP A 27 13.98 -34.02 43.09
N ARG A 28 14.94 -34.56 42.34
CA ARG A 28 14.95 -34.69 40.88
C ARG A 28 13.67 -35.39 40.37
N ASN A 29 13.08 -36.25 41.21
CA ASN A 29 11.80 -36.91 40.93
C ASN A 29 10.60 -35.94 40.95
N THR A 30 10.64 -34.89 41.78
CA THR A 30 9.59 -33.87 41.87
C THR A 30 9.56 -33.01 40.60
N SER A 31 10.73 -32.64 40.08
CA SER A 31 10.84 -31.89 38.83
C SER A 31 10.38 -32.71 37.62
N LEU A 32 10.73 -34.01 37.55
CA LEU A 32 10.27 -34.91 36.50
C LEU A 32 8.74 -35.10 36.51
N ASN A 33 8.13 -35.18 37.70
CA ASN A 33 6.68 -35.24 37.83
C ASN A 33 6.00 -33.93 37.37
N LEU A 34 6.60 -32.77 37.63
CA LEU A 34 6.07 -31.48 37.19
C LEU A 34 6.06 -31.37 35.66
N PHE A 35 7.14 -31.80 34.99
CA PHE A 35 7.21 -31.85 33.53
C PHE A 35 6.20 -32.83 32.92
N SER A 36 6.01 -33.99 33.54
CA SER A 36 5.01 -34.98 33.10
C SER A 36 3.60 -34.38 33.12
N VAL A 37 3.24 -33.67 34.20
CA VAL A 37 1.94 -33.00 34.34
C VAL A 37 1.76 -31.86 33.34
N GLN A 38 2.81 -31.06 33.09
CA GLN A 38 2.74 -29.98 32.09
C GLN A 38 2.61 -30.53 30.67
N LYS A 39 3.35 -31.58 30.34
CA LYS A 39 3.25 -32.28 29.05
C LYS A 39 1.85 -32.83 28.83
N GLN A 40 1.26 -33.49 29.84
CA GLN A 40 -0.11 -33.99 29.76
C GLN A 40 -1.12 -32.87 29.50
N LYS A 41 -0.99 -31.71 30.16
CA LYS A 41 -1.87 -30.54 29.92
C LYS A 41 -1.71 -29.96 28.51
N VAL A 42 -0.50 -29.98 27.96
CA VAL A 42 -0.24 -29.57 26.57
C VAL A 42 -0.87 -30.56 25.60
N ASP A 43 -0.67 -31.86 25.82
CA ASP A 43 -1.24 -32.93 24.99
C ASP A 43 -2.79 -32.90 25.02
N GLU A 44 -3.40 -32.65 26.18
CA GLU A 44 -4.85 -32.46 26.33
C GLU A 44 -5.35 -31.24 25.55
N LYS A 45 -4.67 -30.09 25.64
CA LYS A 45 -5.02 -28.90 24.86
C LYS A 45 -4.83 -29.10 23.35
N VAL A 46 -3.80 -29.84 22.96
CA VAL A 46 -3.55 -30.22 21.56
C VAL A 46 -4.69 -31.10 21.07
N GLU A 47 -5.11 -32.12 21.83
CA GLU A 47 -6.23 -32.98 21.45
C GLU A 47 -7.58 -32.26 21.47
N GLU A 48 -7.83 -31.35 22.41
CA GLU A 48 -9.03 -30.51 22.42
C GLU A 48 -9.08 -29.59 21.18
N THR A 49 -7.94 -29.01 20.81
CA THR A 49 -7.81 -28.19 19.60
C THR A 49 -8.02 -29.02 18.34
N LYS A 50 -7.42 -30.22 18.27
CA LYS A 50 -7.67 -31.19 17.18
C LYS A 50 -9.15 -31.57 17.09
N LYS A 51 -9.84 -31.79 18.22
CA LYS A 51 -11.30 -32.07 18.26
C LYS A 51 -12.12 -30.89 17.73
N LYS A 52 -11.82 -29.66 18.16
CA LYS A 52 -12.49 -28.44 17.64
C LYS A 52 -12.30 -28.27 16.13
N LEU A 53 -11.13 -28.62 15.62
CA LEU A 53 -10.81 -28.56 14.18
C LEU A 53 -11.45 -29.71 13.37
N ARG A 54 -11.53 -30.93 13.92
CA ARG A 54 -12.30 -32.05 13.36
C ARG A 54 -13.78 -31.72 13.23
N PHE A 55 -14.36 -31.13 14.27
CA PHE A 55 -15.77 -30.75 14.30
C PHE A 55 -16.14 -29.72 13.23
N LYS A 56 -15.21 -28.85 12.83
CA LYS A 56 -15.37 -27.91 11.71
C LYS A 56 -15.16 -28.54 10.32
N GLY A 57 -15.01 -29.86 10.22
CA GLY A 57 -14.88 -30.59 8.95
C GLY A 57 -13.52 -30.51 8.26
N SER A 58 -12.46 -30.11 8.97
CA SER A 58 -11.17 -29.72 8.37
C SER A 58 -9.98 -30.62 8.73
N PHE A 59 -10.17 -31.87 9.18
CA PHE A 59 -9.08 -32.61 9.82
C PHE A 59 -8.98 -34.10 9.42
N ASP A 60 -7.89 -34.45 8.73
CA ASP A 60 -7.26 -35.77 8.78
C ASP A 60 -5.90 -35.62 9.50
N GLY A 61 -5.57 -36.56 10.38
CA GLY A 61 -4.41 -36.45 11.27
C GLY A 61 -3.05 -36.73 10.61
N LYS A 62 -3.02 -37.05 9.31
CA LYS A 62 -1.79 -37.43 8.58
C LYS A 62 -1.21 -36.29 7.75
N SER A 63 -1.97 -35.21 7.51
CA SER A 63 -1.59 -34.15 6.57
C SER A 63 -1.02 -32.87 7.20
N TRP A 64 -0.98 -32.75 8.53
CA TRP A 64 -0.60 -31.51 9.25
C TRP A 64 0.75 -30.90 8.82
N GLY A 65 1.75 -31.72 8.48
CA GLY A 65 3.08 -31.21 8.09
C GLY A 65 3.15 -30.56 6.71
N ARG A 66 2.20 -30.85 5.81
CA ARG A 66 2.19 -30.29 4.43
C ARG A 66 0.95 -29.44 4.11
N GLU A 67 -0.20 -29.73 4.72
CA GLU A 67 -1.42 -28.95 4.47
C GLU A 67 -1.47 -27.65 5.27
N VAL A 68 -0.97 -27.60 6.50
CA VAL A 68 -1.00 -26.36 7.32
C VAL A 68 -0.07 -25.28 6.76
N ALA A 69 0.99 -25.66 6.04
CA ALA A 69 1.85 -24.72 5.33
C ALA A 69 1.24 -24.21 4.00
N ALA A 70 0.42 -25.02 3.32
CA ALA A 70 -0.18 -24.69 2.03
C ALA A 70 -1.57 -24.01 2.12
N GLN A 71 -2.28 -24.18 3.24
CA GLN A 71 -3.62 -23.63 3.43
C GLN A 71 -3.73 -22.12 3.63
N PRO A 72 -2.80 -21.39 4.27
CA PRO A 72 -2.99 -19.98 4.54
C PRO A 72 -2.96 -19.12 3.27
N GLU A 73 -2.05 -19.44 2.36
CA GLU A 73 -1.97 -18.78 1.05
C GLU A 73 -3.19 -19.11 0.18
N THR A 74 -3.64 -20.37 0.22
CA THR A 74 -4.86 -20.79 -0.49
C THR A 74 -6.10 -20.09 0.08
N LYS A 75 -6.25 -19.99 1.41
CA LYS A 75 -7.34 -19.25 2.07
C LYS A 75 -7.25 -17.76 1.81
N TYR A 76 -6.06 -17.20 1.70
CA TYR A 76 -5.86 -15.80 1.33
C TYR A 76 -6.29 -15.54 -0.10
N ILE A 77 -5.85 -16.38 -1.05
CA ILE A 77 -6.27 -16.31 -2.46
C ILE A 77 -7.79 -16.48 -2.55
N GLN A 78 -8.36 -17.43 -1.82
CA GLN A 78 -9.80 -17.67 -1.76
C GLN A 78 -10.54 -16.47 -1.17
N CYS A 79 -10.05 -15.86 -0.07
CA CYS A 79 -10.64 -14.67 0.53
C CYS A 79 -10.63 -13.48 -0.45
N VAL A 80 -9.53 -13.31 -1.20
CA VAL A 80 -9.42 -12.28 -2.25
C VAL A 80 -10.33 -12.58 -3.44
N HIS A 81 -10.53 -13.85 -3.77
CA HIS A 81 -11.38 -14.29 -4.89
C HIS A 81 -12.87 -14.19 -4.56
N ASP A 82 -13.27 -14.64 -3.37
CA ASP A 82 -14.66 -14.68 -2.89
C ASP A 82 -15.19 -13.32 -2.45
N CYS A 83 -14.29 -12.35 -2.29
CA CYS A 83 -14.63 -10.97 -2.03
C CYS A 83 -14.16 -10.10 -3.21
N PRO A 84 -14.85 -10.15 -4.37
CA PRO A 84 -14.49 -9.34 -5.55
C PRO A 84 -14.60 -7.83 -5.27
N ILE A 85 -15.18 -7.45 -4.13
CA ILE A 85 -15.34 -6.09 -3.65
C ILE A 85 -14.66 -5.95 -2.29
N VAL A 86 -13.72 -5.01 -2.19
CA VAL A 86 -13.02 -4.63 -0.96
C VAL A 86 -13.96 -3.77 -0.11
N GLU A 87 -14.84 -4.41 0.66
CA GLU A 87 -15.82 -3.79 1.56
C GLU A 87 -15.45 -4.04 3.04
N SER A 88 -16.21 -3.51 4.00
CA SER A 88 -15.95 -3.82 5.42
C SER A 88 -15.98 -5.33 5.69
N SER A 89 -16.86 -6.07 5.00
CA SER A 89 -16.91 -7.54 5.05
C SER A 89 -15.63 -8.21 4.55
N PHE A 90 -14.94 -7.66 3.54
CA PHE A 90 -13.63 -8.15 3.09
C PHE A 90 -12.57 -7.93 4.16
N TRP A 91 -12.49 -6.72 4.72
CA TRP A 91 -11.49 -6.41 5.75
C TRP A 91 -11.73 -7.17 7.05
N ASN A 92 -12.99 -7.40 7.42
CA ASN A 92 -13.35 -8.27 8.54
C ASN A 92 -12.86 -9.70 8.29
N ARG A 93 -13.11 -10.27 7.10
CA ARG A 93 -12.63 -11.61 6.75
C ARG A 93 -11.10 -11.68 6.69
N LEU A 94 -10.45 -10.63 6.19
CA LEU A 94 -9.00 -10.56 6.11
C LEU A 94 -8.37 -10.45 7.51
N GLU A 95 -9.00 -9.70 8.41
CA GLU A 95 -8.60 -9.62 9.82
C GLU A 95 -8.74 -10.95 10.52
N ASP A 96 -9.87 -11.65 10.32
CA ASP A 96 -10.09 -13.00 10.86
C ASP A 96 -9.02 -13.97 10.35
N LEU A 97 -8.69 -13.92 9.05
CA LEU A 97 -7.64 -14.73 8.47
C LEU A 97 -6.25 -14.38 9.03
N ASP A 98 -5.94 -13.10 9.18
CA ASP A 98 -4.68 -12.64 9.76
C ASP A 98 -4.53 -13.10 11.22
N ARG A 99 -5.63 -13.07 11.98
CA ARG A 99 -5.69 -13.56 13.36
C ARG A 99 -5.48 -15.08 13.43
N ASP A 100 -6.18 -15.84 12.59
CA ASP A 100 -6.01 -17.30 12.50
C ASP A 100 -4.56 -17.68 12.14
N MET A 101 -3.94 -16.96 11.20
CA MET A 101 -2.55 -17.19 10.83
C MET A 101 -1.58 -16.88 11.98
N LEU A 102 -1.81 -15.78 12.70
CA LEU A 102 -1.00 -15.41 13.86
C LEU A 102 -1.13 -16.45 14.98
N GLU A 103 -2.35 -16.88 15.30
CA GLU A 103 -2.62 -17.93 16.29
C GLU A 103 -1.93 -19.24 15.91
N SER A 104 -1.99 -19.63 14.63
CA SER A 104 -1.29 -20.81 14.13
C SER A 104 0.24 -20.69 14.28
N THR A 105 0.82 -19.53 13.99
CA THR A 105 2.27 -19.28 14.18
C THR A 105 2.64 -19.33 15.66
N LEU A 106 1.83 -18.75 16.56
CA LEU A 106 2.05 -18.80 18.01
C LEU A 106 1.96 -20.24 18.55
N LEU A 107 1.06 -21.06 18.02
CA LEU A 107 1.00 -22.49 18.36
C LEU A 107 2.25 -23.24 17.85
N GLY A 108 2.67 -22.98 16.62
CA GLY A 108 3.90 -23.55 16.05
C GLY A 108 5.14 -23.19 16.88
N ARG A 109 5.24 -21.95 17.36
CA ARG A 109 6.26 -21.50 18.31
C ARG A 109 6.26 -22.34 19.58
N LYS A 110 5.10 -22.51 20.23
CA LYS A 110 4.99 -23.30 21.47
C LYS A 110 5.43 -24.74 21.28
N ILE A 111 5.00 -25.37 20.18
CA ILE A 111 5.39 -26.74 19.83
C ILE A 111 6.90 -26.81 19.62
N SER A 112 7.48 -25.85 18.89
CA SER A 112 8.93 -25.79 18.64
C SER A 112 9.73 -25.69 19.96
N ILE A 113 9.36 -24.78 20.87
CA ILE A 113 10.01 -24.61 22.17
C ILE A 113 9.95 -25.92 22.98
N VAL A 114 8.77 -26.53 23.10
CA VAL A 114 8.60 -27.78 23.88
C VAL A 114 9.36 -28.95 23.24
N SER A 115 9.43 -29.01 21.89
CA SER A 115 10.08 -30.10 21.17
C SER A 115 11.59 -30.21 21.44
N ILE A 116 12.25 -29.09 21.77
CA ILE A 116 13.68 -29.05 22.14
C ILE A 116 13.90 -29.13 23.66
N GLY A 117 12.83 -29.40 24.43
CA GLY A 117 12.88 -29.55 25.88
C GLY A 117 12.96 -28.24 26.66
N TYR A 118 12.61 -27.12 26.02
CA TYR A 118 12.66 -25.80 26.64
C TYR A 118 11.32 -25.41 27.27
N GLU A 119 11.39 -24.54 28.26
CA GLU A 119 10.22 -23.96 28.94
C GLU A 119 9.91 -22.57 28.37
N GLU A 120 8.67 -22.33 27.92
CA GLU A 120 8.26 -21.05 27.30
C GLU A 120 8.42 -19.85 28.25
N ASN A 121 8.27 -20.07 29.56
CA ASN A 121 8.32 -19.00 30.56
C ASN A 121 9.74 -18.71 31.07
N ASN A 122 10.75 -19.45 30.61
CA ASN A 122 12.14 -19.24 31.00
C ASN A 122 12.84 -18.36 29.94
N GLU A 123 13.33 -17.19 30.35
CA GLU A 123 13.94 -16.22 29.43
C GLU A 123 15.22 -16.73 28.75
N GLU A 124 16.03 -17.53 29.45
CA GLU A 124 17.26 -18.09 28.88
C GLU A 124 16.94 -19.13 27.81
N HIS A 125 15.97 -20.00 28.10
CA HIS A 125 15.44 -20.96 27.13
C HIS A 125 14.84 -20.27 25.90
N LEU A 126 14.08 -19.18 26.10
CA LEU A 126 13.50 -18.43 25.00
C LEU A 126 14.59 -17.79 24.13
N LYS A 127 15.61 -17.15 24.73
CA LYS A 127 16.73 -16.56 23.99
C LYS A 127 17.53 -17.61 23.23
N ALA A 128 17.80 -18.77 23.85
CA ALA A 128 18.47 -19.88 23.21
C ALA A 128 17.65 -20.43 22.03
N TRP A 129 16.34 -20.61 22.19
CA TRP A 129 15.45 -21.02 21.10
C TRP A 129 15.41 -20.00 19.96
N GLN A 130 15.31 -18.70 20.27
CA GLN A 130 15.32 -17.63 19.26
C GLN A 130 16.61 -17.59 18.43
N SER A 131 17.74 -18.06 18.99
CA SER A 131 19.00 -18.17 18.27
C SER A 131 19.07 -19.35 17.29
N THR A 132 18.15 -20.31 17.39
CA THR A 132 18.01 -21.39 16.41
C THR A 132 17.43 -20.87 15.09
N THR A 133 17.71 -21.55 13.98
CA THR A 133 17.19 -21.17 12.66
C THR A 133 15.66 -21.14 12.64
N ASP A 134 15.01 -22.16 13.21
CA ASP A 134 13.55 -22.28 13.29
C ASP A 134 12.95 -21.18 14.17
N GLY A 135 13.58 -20.90 15.32
CA GLY A 135 13.14 -19.84 16.22
C GLY A 135 13.22 -18.46 15.58
N ALA A 136 14.33 -18.14 14.93
CA ALA A 136 14.50 -16.88 14.20
C ALA A 136 13.46 -16.71 13.08
N GLN A 137 13.16 -17.79 12.34
CA GLN A 137 12.14 -17.77 11.28
C GLN A 137 10.74 -17.52 11.85
N LEU A 138 10.34 -18.23 12.91
CA LEU A 138 9.03 -18.09 13.54
C LEU A 138 8.83 -16.70 14.16
N VAL A 139 9.86 -16.13 14.80
CA VAL A 139 9.80 -14.75 15.33
C VAL A 139 9.63 -13.73 14.20
N LYS A 140 10.37 -13.89 13.10
CA LYS A 140 10.22 -13.01 11.92
C LYS A 140 8.82 -13.12 11.31
N GLN A 141 8.27 -14.33 11.23
CA GLN A 141 6.92 -14.58 10.75
C GLN A 141 5.86 -13.95 11.67
N GLU A 142 6.00 -14.12 13.00
CA GLU A 142 5.14 -13.50 14.01
C GLU A 142 5.14 -11.98 13.88
N ALA A 143 6.32 -11.35 13.79
CA ALA A 143 6.44 -9.90 13.60
C ALA A 143 5.78 -9.41 12.29
N THR A 144 5.92 -10.20 11.21
CA THR A 144 5.31 -9.90 9.91
C THR A 144 3.77 -9.96 9.98
N LEU A 145 3.22 -11.00 10.61
CA LEU A 145 1.78 -11.18 10.77
C LEU A 145 1.16 -10.14 11.69
N ASN A 146 1.82 -9.79 12.80
CA ASN A 146 1.39 -8.70 13.69
C ASN A 146 1.32 -7.36 12.94
N LYS A 147 2.34 -7.03 12.14
CA LYS A 147 2.33 -5.82 11.32
C LYS A 147 1.19 -5.86 10.30
N ARG A 148 0.96 -7.00 9.65
CA ARG A 148 -0.12 -7.18 8.67
C ARG A 148 -1.49 -6.99 9.32
N LEU A 149 -1.75 -7.68 10.42
CA LEU A 149 -2.98 -7.57 11.21
C LEU A 149 -3.24 -6.11 11.64
N SER A 150 -2.21 -5.41 12.13
CA SER A 150 -2.34 -3.98 12.50
C SER A 150 -2.73 -3.10 11.31
N CYS A 151 -2.16 -3.34 10.12
CA CYS A 151 -2.55 -2.65 8.90
C CYS A 151 -4.01 -2.97 8.51
N THR A 152 -4.40 -4.24 8.57
CA THR A 152 -5.76 -4.71 8.25
C THR A 152 -6.81 -4.06 9.16
N ILE A 153 -6.56 -4.01 10.47
CA ILE A 153 -7.43 -3.33 11.44
C ILE A 153 -7.56 -1.84 11.14
N LYS A 154 -6.43 -1.15 10.90
CA LYS A 154 -6.45 0.28 10.53
C LYS A 154 -7.23 0.53 9.25
N GLN A 155 -7.09 -0.33 8.23
CA GLN A 155 -7.83 -0.20 6.98
C GLN A 155 -9.33 -0.42 7.17
N ARG A 156 -9.72 -1.40 8.00
CA ARG A 156 -11.11 -1.62 8.39
C ARG A 156 -11.72 -0.38 9.03
N GLU A 157 -11.01 0.23 9.99
CA GLU A 157 -11.47 1.43 10.71
C GLU A 157 -11.58 2.67 9.81
N LEU A 158 -10.76 2.75 8.75
CA LEU A 158 -10.81 3.83 7.77
C LEU A 158 -11.96 3.72 6.76
N ILE A 159 -12.72 2.62 6.77
CA ILE A 159 -13.84 2.39 5.87
C ILE A 159 -15.16 2.53 6.65
N PRO A 160 -15.89 3.65 6.50
CA PRO A 160 -17.19 3.85 7.13
C PRO A 160 -18.23 2.80 6.70
N ASP A 161 -19.18 2.58 7.60
CA ASP A 161 -20.29 1.66 7.43
C ASP A 161 -21.14 1.97 6.16
N PRO A 162 -21.80 0.97 5.56
CA PRO A 162 -22.28 0.94 4.17
C PRO A 162 -23.44 1.89 3.81
N GLY A 163 -23.73 2.91 4.62
CA GLY A 163 -24.82 3.87 4.39
C GLY A 163 -24.60 4.86 3.23
N GLU A 164 -23.38 5.04 2.72
CA GLU A 164 -23.06 6.03 1.67
C GLU A 164 -22.46 5.39 0.41
N ASN A 165 -23.32 5.04 -0.55
CA ASN A 165 -22.94 4.31 -1.76
C ASN A 165 -21.95 5.05 -2.69
N HIS A 166 -21.95 6.40 -2.73
CA HIS A 166 -21.06 7.14 -3.63
C HIS A 166 -19.64 7.29 -3.04
N THR A 167 -19.54 7.58 -1.74
CA THR A 167 -18.27 7.60 -1.00
C THR A 167 -17.57 6.24 -1.06
N ARG A 168 -18.36 5.15 -1.09
CA ARG A 168 -17.88 3.77 -1.23
C ARG A 168 -17.16 3.50 -2.55
N VAL A 169 -17.70 3.97 -3.68
CA VAL A 169 -17.11 3.75 -5.01
C VAL A 169 -15.81 4.54 -5.19
N ILE A 170 -15.77 5.79 -4.71
CA ILE A 170 -14.56 6.63 -4.74
C ILE A 170 -13.47 6.06 -3.83
N ARG A 171 -13.82 5.64 -2.60
CA ARG A 171 -12.86 4.96 -1.70
C ARG A 171 -12.34 3.66 -2.28
N ARG A 172 -13.19 2.83 -2.90
CA ARG A 172 -12.79 1.59 -3.59
C ARG A 172 -11.78 1.87 -4.71
N SER A 173 -12.03 2.91 -5.50
CA SER A 173 -11.12 3.40 -6.54
C SER A 173 -9.75 3.79 -5.98
N TYR A 174 -9.74 4.55 -4.88
CA TYR A 174 -8.50 5.02 -4.23
C TYR A 174 -7.71 3.87 -3.59
N VAL A 175 -8.39 2.98 -2.84
CA VAL A 175 -7.77 1.80 -2.22
C VAL A 175 -7.24 0.86 -3.30
N SER A 176 -7.97 0.63 -4.39
CA SER A 176 -7.49 -0.17 -5.53
C SER A 176 -6.27 0.46 -6.21
N HIS A 177 -6.24 1.80 -6.33
CA HIS A 177 -5.06 2.53 -6.81
C HIS A 177 -3.85 2.33 -5.90
N PHE A 178 -4.04 2.49 -4.58
CA PHE A 178 -2.98 2.33 -3.60
C PHE A 178 -2.43 0.91 -3.65
N ILE A 179 -3.30 -0.08 -3.47
CA ILE A 179 -2.99 -1.52 -3.49
C ILE A 179 -2.35 -1.95 -4.81
N GLY A 180 -2.83 -1.45 -5.94
CA GLY A 180 -2.30 -1.77 -7.28
C GLY A 180 -1.01 -1.05 -7.64
N SER A 181 -0.63 0.01 -6.92
CA SER A 181 0.59 0.77 -7.19
C SER A 181 1.84 0.05 -6.69
N LYS A 182 2.99 0.37 -7.28
CA LYS A 182 4.30 -0.08 -6.77
C LYS A 182 4.53 0.38 -5.32
N LEU A 183 3.96 1.53 -4.93
CA LEU A 183 4.08 2.09 -3.58
C LEU A 183 3.25 1.33 -2.53
N GLY A 184 2.09 0.77 -2.90
CA GLY A 184 1.20 0.09 -1.94
C GLY A 184 1.57 -1.36 -1.68
N LEU A 185 1.45 -2.23 -2.69
CA LEU A 185 1.76 -3.67 -2.54
C LEU A 185 2.95 -4.15 -3.37
N ASN A 186 3.69 -3.26 -4.04
CA ASN A 186 4.82 -3.62 -4.90
C ASN A 186 4.49 -4.74 -5.90
N SER A 187 3.25 -4.85 -6.37
CA SER A 187 2.84 -5.92 -7.28
C SER A 187 3.40 -5.63 -8.67
N ASN A 188 4.31 -6.47 -9.16
CA ASN A 188 4.86 -6.42 -10.53
C ASN A 188 3.86 -6.87 -11.61
N ASN A 189 2.55 -6.66 -11.38
CA ASN A 189 1.50 -7.10 -12.27
C ASN A 189 1.30 -6.10 -13.42
N ASP A 190 2.35 -5.90 -14.21
CA ASP A 190 2.28 -5.26 -15.51
C ASP A 190 1.58 -6.23 -16.48
N ARG A 191 0.25 -6.24 -16.48
CA ARG A 191 -0.49 -6.84 -17.59
C ARG A 191 0.00 -6.16 -18.87
N LYS A 192 0.48 -6.94 -19.83
CA LYS A 192 0.81 -6.44 -21.17
C LYS A 192 -0.41 -5.68 -21.69
N ARG A 193 -0.21 -4.40 -21.98
CA ARG A 193 -1.23 -3.58 -22.65
C ARG A 193 -1.32 -4.04 -24.09
N ASP A 194 -2.48 -3.85 -24.69
CA ASP A 194 -2.61 -4.01 -26.14
C ASP A 194 -1.75 -2.94 -26.83
N ASP A 195 -0.74 -3.37 -27.58
CA ASP A 195 0.20 -2.48 -28.27
C ASP A 195 -0.51 -1.59 -29.29
N SER A 196 -1.62 -2.05 -29.89
CA SER A 196 -2.43 -1.27 -30.82
C SER A 196 -3.11 -0.10 -30.12
N LEU A 197 -3.76 -0.35 -28.98
CA LEU A 197 -4.40 0.69 -28.18
C LEU A 197 -3.38 1.68 -27.62
N GLN A 198 -2.22 1.21 -27.18
CA GLN A 198 -1.15 2.07 -26.67
C GLN A 198 -0.55 2.95 -27.78
N LYS A 199 -0.43 2.43 -29.01
CA LYS A 199 0.01 3.20 -30.18
C LYS A 199 -1.00 4.27 -30.57
N GLN A 200 -2.28 3.92 -30.63
CA GLN A 200 -3.37 4.87 -30.92
C GLN A 200 -3.44 5.96 -29.85
N PHE A 201 -3.43 5.58 -28.57
CA PHE A 201 -3.40 6.52 -27.45
C PHE A 201 -2.22 7.51 -27.55
N LYS A 202 -1.02 7.02 -27.92
CA LYS A 202 0.15 7.88 -28.12
C LYS A 202 -0.06 8.88 -29.29
N GLN A 203 -0.65 8.44 -30.40
CA GLN A 203 -0.94 9.30 -31.56
C GLN A 203 -2.00 10.35 -31.25
N ASP A 204 -3.07 9.95 -30.56
CA ASP A 204 -4.12 10.86 -30.11
C ASP A 204 -3.55 11.91 -29.14
N LEU A 205 -2.74 11.47 -28.18
CA LEU A 205 -2.07 12.36 -27.23
C LEU A 205 -1.11 13.33 -27.93
N GLN A 206 -0.38 12.89 -28.95
CA GLN A 206 0.49 13.76 -29.75
C GLN A 206 -0.29 14.83 -30.51
N SER A 207 -1.43 14.43 -31.09
CA SER A 207 -2.33 15.35 -31.78
C SER A 207 -2.92 16.39 -30.83
N LEU A 208 -3.25 15.93 -29.62
CA LEU A 208 -3.88 16.70 -28.57
C LEU A 208 -2.95 17.75 -27.94
N MET A 209 -1.73 17.33 -27.58
CA MET A 209 -0.73 18.16 -26.89
C MET A 209 -0.09 19.24 -27.77
N GLY A 210 -0.33 19.19 -29.08
CA GLY A 210 0.18 20.15 -30.04
C GLY A 210 1.65 19.89 -30.41
N ARG A 211 2.04 20.46 -31.55
CA ARG A 211 3.42 20.53 -32.03
C ARG A 211 4.08 21.82 -31.54
N PRO A 212 5.41 21.91 -31.51
CA PRO A 212 6.05 23.18 -31.25
C PRO A 212 5.58 24.25 -32.26
N PRO A 213 5.30 25.49 -31.82
CA PRO A 213 4.95 26.57 -32.74
C PRO A 213 6.06 26.75 -33.79
N ASN A 214 5.68 26.89 -35.06
CA ASN A 214 6.60 27.22 -36.16
C ASN A 214 7.77 26.23 -36.37
N SER A 215 7.58 24.95 -36.06
CA SER A 215 8.67 23.98 -36.03
C SER A 215 8.67 23.03 -37.23
N ASP A 216 9.80 22.99 -37.94
CA ASP A 216 10.20 21.94 -38.90
C ASP A 216 10.51 20.59 -38.22
N PHE A 217 10.31 20.48 -36.91
CA PHE A 217 10.57 19.29 -36.12
C PHE A 217 9.26 18.55 -35.77
N PRO A 218 8.72 17.71 -36.69
CA PRO A 218 7.46 16.99 -36.46
C PRO A 218 7.53 15.98 -35.30
N ASP A 219 8.75 15.61 -34.90
CA ASP A 219 9.02 14.55 -33.93
C ASP A 219 9.23 15.07 -32.50
N TYR A 220 8.68 16.24 -32.16
CA TYR A 220 8.74 16.80 -30.81
C TYR A 220 7.34 16.92 -30.21
N ALA A 221 7.23 16.67 -28.91
CA ALA A 221 6.01 16.87 -28.14
C ALA A 221 6.31 17.56 -26.81
N TRP A 222 5.32 18.28 -26.30
CA TRP A 222 5.45 19.05 -25.06
C TRP A 222 5.41 18.14 -23.83
N CYS A 223 6.39 18.25 -22.92
CA CYS A 223 6.39 17.62 -21.61
C CYS A 223 5.81 18.57 -20.55
N PRO A 224 4.62 18.33 -19.98
CA PRO A 224 3.99 19.27 -19.05
C PRO A 224 4.71 19.49 -17.72
N ILE A 225 5.55 18.52 -17.34
CA ILE A 225 6.32 18.54 -16.10
C ILE A 225 7.63 19.30 -16.29
N GLN A 226 8.35 19.02 -17.37
CA GLN A 226 9.63 19.68 -17.67
C GLN A 226 9.47 21.03 -18.36
N ARG A 227 8.27 21.31 -18.89
CA ARG A 227 7.91 22.54 -19.59
C ARG A 227 8.82 22.82 -20.80
N GLU A 228 9.11 21.76 -21.54
CA GLU A 228 9.96 21.80 -22.72
C GLU A 228 9.45 20.82 -23.78
N TYR A 229 9.74 21.13 -25.04
CA TYR A 229 9.50 20.21 -26.16
C TYR A 229 10.63 19.18 -26.19
N LEU A 230 10.27 17.89 -26.13
CA LEU A 230 11.20 16.78 -26.16
C LEU A 230 10.97 15.91 -27.40
N PRO A 231 12.00 15.22 -27.91
CA PRO A 231 11.82 14.26 -28.99
C PRO A 231 10.82 13.16 -28.59
N VAL A 232 9.80 12.90 -29.41
CA VAL A 232 8.74 11.89 -29.17
C VAL A 232 9.31 10.49 -28.93
N LYS A 233 10.51 10.20 -29.46
CA LYS A 233 11.25 8.95 -29.25
C LYS A 233 11.78 8.77 -27.81
N THR A 234 12.01 9.85 -27.07
CA THR A 234 12.48 9.83 -25.67
C THR A 234 11.34 10.02 -24.67
N MET A 235 10.13 10.26 -25.15
CA MET A 235 8.94 10.46 -24.32
C MET A 235 8.11 9.19 -24.21
N LYS A 236 7.44 9.04 -23.06
CA LYS A 236 6.46 7.99 -22.82
C LYS A 236 5.07 8.59 -22.66
N ALA A 237 4.09 7.98 -23.31
CA ALA A 237 2.68 8.30 -23.11
C ALA A 237 2.18 7.52 -21.88
N GLY A 238 2.01 8.23 -20.77
CA GLY A 238 1.48 7.66 -19.54
C GLY A 238 0.02 8.07 -19.33
N HIS A 239 -0.72 7.24 -18.61
CA HIS A 239 -2.06 7.59 -18.17
C HIS A 239 -1.98 8.36 -16.85
N LEU A 240 -2.82 9.38 -16.67
CA LEU A 240 -3.01 10.07 -15.39
C LEU A 240 -3.68 9.12 -14.39
N PHE A 241 -4.70 8.39 -14.84
CA PHE A 241 -5.30 7.29 -14.10
C PHE A 241 -4.83 5.94 -14.68
N PRO A 242 -4.05 5.14 -13.94
CA PRO A 242 -3.52 3.87 -14.42
C PRO A 242 -4.58 2.91 -14.95
N ALA A 243 -4.22 2.22 -16.04
CA ALA A 243 -5.05 1.28 -16.77
C ALA A 243 -5.83 0.28 -15.92
N ARG A 244 -5.20 -0.23 -14.86
CA ARG A 244 -5.75 -1.28 -14.01
C ARG A 244 -6.99 -0.84 -13.23
N CYS A 245 -7.03 0.43 -12.83
CA CYS A 245 -8.14 0.96 -12.03
C CYS A 245 -8.96 1.99 -12.81
N GLY A 246 -8.48 2.42 -13.97
CA GLY A 246 -9.01 3.57 -14.69
C GLY A 246 -10.48 3.46 -14.96
N ASP A 247 -11.05 2.36 -15.46
CA ASP A 247 -12.49 2.35 -15.76
C ASP A 247 -13.36 2.59 -14.52
N ILE A 248 -13.05 1.94 -13.39
CA ILE A 248 -13.79 2.11 -12.14
C ILE A 248 -13.50 3.49 -11.53
N SER A 249 -12.23 3.91 -11.52
CA SER A 249 -11.82 5.19 -10.97
C SER A 249 -12.32 6.38 -11.77
N MET A 250 -12.27 6.28 -13.09
CA MET A 250 -12.80 7.26 -14.03
C MET A 250 -14.32 7.29 -13.90
N THR A 251 -15.01 6.15 -13.82
CA THR A 251 -16.44 6.11 -13.56
C THR A 251 -16.79 6.72 -12.19
N ALA A 252 -15.97 6.49 -11.18
CA ALA A 252 -16.17 7.02 -9.84
C ALA A 252 -16.00 8.55 -9.78
N ILE A 253 -14.97 9.07 -10.44
CA ILE A 253 -14.59 10.49 -10.41
C ILE A 253 -15.41 11.30 -11.42
N PHE A 254 -15.72 10.72 -12.59
CA PHE A 254 -16.31 11.41 -13.73
C PHE A 254 -17.73 10.96 -14.07
N GLY A 255 -18.22 9.88 -13.48
CA GLY A 255 -19.54 9.30 -13.73
C GLY A 255 -19.54 8.20 -14.81
N PRO A 256 -20.66 7.47 -14.98
CA PRO A 256 -20.80 6.41 -16.00
C PRO A 256 -20.57 6.92 -17.42
N ALA A 257 -19.94 6.10 -18.28
CA ALA A 257 -19.65 6.43 -19.69
C ALA A 257 -20.92 6.84 -20.48
N GLU A 258 -22.08 6.22 -20.18
CA GLU A 258 -23.37 6.53 -20.80
C GLU A 258 -23.86 7.97 -20.54
N GLN A 259 -23.31 8.64 -19.53
CA GLN A 259 -23.61 10.05 -19.20
C GLN A 259 -22.65 11.02 -19.90
N LEU A 260 -21.61 10.51 -20.56
CA LEU A 260 -20.66 11.26 -21.40
C LEU A 260 -21.02 11.23 -22.89
N LYS A 261 -22.29 10.93 -23.23
CA LYS A 261 -22.83 10.89 -24.61
C LYS A 261 -22.53 12.12 -25.48
N TRP A 262 -22.27 13.28 -24.87
CA TRP A 262 -21.87 14.49 -25.59
C TRP A 262 -20.46 14.38 -26.20
N ILE A 263 -19.61 13.50 -25.68
CA ILE A 263 -18.30 13.23 -26.26
C ILE A 263 -18.41 12.18 -27.37
N ASP A 264 -19.34 11.22 -27.29
CA ASP A 264 -19.53 10.16 -28.29
C ASP A 264 -19.98 10.66 -29.68
N GLN A 265 -20.59 11.84 -29.80
CA GLN A 265 -21.01 12.33 -31.13
C GLN A 265 -19.86 12.56 -32.12
N LYS A 266 -18.61 12.66 -31.65
CA LYS A 266 -17.42 12.85 -32.49
C LYS A 266 -16.55 11.58 -32.61
N TYR A 267 -16.81 10.54 -31.83
CA TYR A 267 -15.97 9.34 -31.76
C TYR A 267 -16.78 8.11 -32.19
N GLU A 268 -16.15 7.23 -32.96
CA GLU A 268 -16.84 6.06 -33.51
C GLU A 268 -17.48 5.21 -32.39
N PRO A 269 -18.75 4.76 -32.56
CA PRO A 269 -19.37 3.82 -31.65
C PRO A 269 -18.54 2.53 -31.61
N GLY A 270 -17.75 2.36 -30.55
CA GLY A 270 -16.79 1.26 -30.43
C GLY A 270 -15.50 1.58 -29.66
N VAL A 271 -15.24 2.83 -29.28
CA VAL A 271 -14.07 3.18 -28.46
C VAL A 271 -14.24 2.60 -27.05
N LYS A 272 -13.48 1.54 -26.77
CA LYS A 272 -13.74 0.58 -25.68
C LYS A 272 -13.45 1.04 -24.25
N SER A 273 -12.95 2.24 -24.00
CA SER A 273 -12.76 2.74 -22.63
C SER A 273 -12.25 4.19 -22.61
N GLU A 274 -12.81 5.01 -21.70
CA GLU A 274 -12.33 6.36 -21.37
C GLU A 274 -10.85 6.39 -20.96
N LEU A 275 -10.31 5.24 -20.54
CA LEU A 275 -8.93 5.08 -20.13
C LEU A 275 -7.93 5.43 -21.24
N PHE A 276 -8.16 4.96 -22.47
CA PHE A 276 -7.21 5.11 -23.59
C PHE A 276 -7.45 6.39 -24.38
N ARG A 277 -8.26 7.30 -23.85
CA ARG A 277 -8.45 8.61 -24.46
C ARG A 277 -7.30 9.51 -24.09
N ALA A 278 -6.88 10.33 -25.04
CA ALA A 278 -5.78 11.27 -24.83
C ALA A 278 -6.03 12.26 -23.68
N CYS A 279 -7.28 12.52 -23.28
CA CYS A 279 -7.61 13.33 -22.09
C CYS A 279 -7.18 12.68 -20.77
N ASN A 280 -7.08 11.34 -20.70
CA ASN A 280 -6.47 10.62 -19.58
C ASN A 280 -4.94 10.50 -19.74
N GLY A 281 -4.35 11.16 -20.74
CA GLY A 281 -2.94 11.01 -21.07
C GLY A 281 -2.10 12.21 -20.71
N ILE A 282 -0.82 11.94 -20.47
CA ILE A 282 0.23 12.94 -20.32
C ILE A 282 1.51 12.39 -20.94
N PHE A 283 2.23 13.25 -21.67
CA PHE A 283 3.57 12.90 -22.11
C PHE A 283 4.57 13.15 -21.01
N TRP A 284 5.29 12.10 -20.66
CA TRP A 284 6.41 12.18 -19.75
C TRP A 284 7.71 12.18 -20.55
N GLY A 285 8.61 13.11 -20.26
CA GLY A 285 10.01 12.85 -20.55
C GLY A 285 10.52 11.69 -19.68
N ALA A 286 11.47 10.91 -20.18
CA ALA A 286 11.97 9.71 -19.49
C ALA A 286 12.36 9.98 -18.01
N GLY A 287 13.04 11.11 -17.74
CA GLY A 287 13.42 11.49 -16.39
C GLY A 287 12.25 11.84 -15.47
N ALA A 288 11.16 12.39 -16.02
CA ALA A 288 9.93 12.70 -15.28
C ALA A 288 9.18 11.42 -14.91
N GLU A 289 8.98 10.55 -15.89
CA GLU A 289 8.29 9.27 -15.73
C GLU A 289 8.97 8.38 -14.68
N GLU A 290 10.30 8.26 -14.75
CA GLU A 290 11.07 7.44 -13.83
C GLU A 290 10.87 7.91 -12.38
N ARG A 291 10.94 9.22 -12.15
CA ARG A 291 10.80 9.82 -10.81
C ARG A 291 9.36 9.78 -10.30
N PHE A 292 8.39 9.99 -11.17
CA PHE A 292 6.97 9.80 -10.85
C PHE A 292 6.70 8.33 -10.48
N GLY A 293 7.22 7.38 -11.26
CA GLY A 293 7.10 5.94 -11.00
C GLY A 293 7.80 5.47 -9.72
N LYS A 294 8.88 6.16 -9.31
CA LYS A 294 9.53 6.00 -8.01
C LYS A 294 8.77 6.67 -6.87
N GLY A 295 7.72 7.47 -7.13
CA GLY A 295 7.00 8.21 -6.10
C GLY A 295 7.85 9.32 -5.45
N LEU A 296 8.69 9.99 -6.23
CA LEU A 296 9.43 11.16 -5.75
C LEU A 296 8.57 12.43 -5.76
N PHE A 297 7.62 12.50 -6.67
CA PHE A 297 6.58 13.53 -6.72
C PHE A 297 5.27 12.93 -7.21
N VAL A 298 4.18 13.67 -6.99
CA VAL A 298 2.82 13.33 -7.45
C VAL A 298 2.16 14.54 -8.10
N LEU A 299 1.12 14.28 -8.89
CA LEU A 299 0.21 15.32 -9.39
C LEU A 299 -0.99 15.36 -8.46
N VAL A 300 -1.24 16.53 -7.88
CA VAL A 300 -2.44 16.81 -7.09
C VAL A 300 -3.30 17.81 -7.83
N PHE A 301 -4.58 17.90 -7.47
CA PHE A 301 -5.42 18.97 -7.99
C PHE A 301 -4.86 20.33 -7.57
N ASP A 302 -4.92 21.32 -8.46
CA ASP A 302 -4.48 22.67 -8.16
C ASP A 302 -5.50 23.40 -7.29
N LEU A 303 -5.59 22.93 -6.05
CA LEU A 303 -6.37 23.45 -4.96
C LEU A 303 -5.42 23.74 -3.80
N ASP A 304 -5.79 24.69 -2.97
CA ASP A 304 -5.04 24.95 -1.75
C ASP A 304 -5.23 23.82 -0.74
N SER A 305 -4.26 23.66 0.16
CA SER A 305 -4.22 22.55 1.13
C SER A 305 -5.42 22.56 2.07
N ASP A 306 -6.01 23.72 2.27
CA ASP A 306 -7.17 24.04 3.10
C ASP A 306 -8.41 24.39 2.26
N ALA A 307 -8.45 23.97 0.99
CA ALA A 307 -9.56 24.23 0.10
C ALA A 307 -10.91 23.81 0.71
N THR A 308 -11.84 24.75 0.71
CA THR A 308 -13.21 24.59 1.17
C THR A 308 -14.00 23.63 0.26
N ILE A 309 -15.12 23.11 0.76
CA ILE A 309 -16.03 22.26 -0.02
C ILE A 309 -16.51 22.99 -1.29
N ASP A 310 -16.74 24.30 -1.21
CA ASP A 310 -17.22 25.08 -2.34
C ASP A 310 -16.12 25.36 -3.37
N GLU A 311 -14.86 25.51 -2.96
CA GLU A 311 -13.72 25.55 -3.88
C GLU A 311 -13.52 24.20 -4.58
N ILE A 312 -13.64 23.10 -3.84
CA ILE A 312 -13.61 21.74 -4.42
C ILE A 312 -14.75 21.58 -5.43
N ARG A 313 -15.97 22.01 -5.11
CA ARG A 313 -17.13 21.97 -6.03
C ARG A 313 -16.93 22.88 -7.24
N THR A 314 -16.31 24.04 -7.06
CA THR A 314 -16.01 24.99 -8.14
C THR A 314 -14.95 24.40 -9.06
N TRP A 315 -13.89 23.83 -8.50
CA TRP A 315 -12.87 23.10 -9.22
C TRP A 315 -13.44 21.86 -9.91
N GLN A 316 -14.39 21.15 -9.29
CA GLN A 316 -15.15 20.11 -9.97
C GLN A 316 -15.98 20.73 -11.11
N GLY A 317 -16.71 21.82 -10.90
CA GLY A 317 -17.50 22.46 -11.97
C GLY A 317 -16.67 23.06 -13.11
N SER A 318 -15.37 23.31 -12.91
CA SER A 318 -14.51 23.94 -13.92
C SER A 318 -14.47 23.10 -15.20
N ALA A 319 -14.38 23.78 -16.35
CA ALA A 319 -14.11 23.07 -17.60
C ALA A 319 -12.77 22.34 -17.45
N MET A 320 -11.69 23.07 -17.15
CA MET A 320 -10.32 22.55 -17.16
C MET A 320 -9.87 22.14 -15.77
N LYS A 321 -9.34 20.91 -15.66
CA LYS A 321 -8.75 20.41 -14.41
C LYS A 321 -7.28 20.78 -14.37
N GLU A 322 -6.97 21.76 -13.53
CA GLU A 322 -5.60 22.16 -13.26
C GLU A 322 -4.98 21.24 -12.19
N TYR A 323 -3.69 20.93 -12.38
CA TYR A 323 -2.91 20.09 -11.50
C TYR A 323 -1.68 20.84 -11.01
N ARG A 324 -1.28 20.57 -9.77
CA ARG A 324 -0.07 21.06 -9.12
C ARG A 324 0.86 19.89 -8.84
N ILE A 325 2.16 20.11 -8.97
CA ILE A 325 3.17 19.10 -8.65
C ILE A 325 3.46 19.18 -7.15
N ARG A 326 3.50 18.03 -6.47
CA ARG A 326 3.94 17.93 -5.07
C ARG A 326 5.11 16.97 -4.95
N VAL A 327 6.23 17.48 -4.45
CA VAL A 327 7.44 16.68 -4.20
C VAL A 327 7.28 15.99 -2.85
N LEU A 328 7.24 14.65 -2.87
CA LEU A 328 7.06 13.84 -1.67
C LEU A 328 8.39 13.60 -0.93
N ARG A 329 9.51 13.60 -1.67
CA ARG A 329 10.84 13.28 -1.14
C ARG A 329 11.87 14.31 -1.61
N PRO A 330 11.83 15.54 -1.07
CA PRO A 330 12.70 16.63 -1.53
C PRO A 330 14.19 16.37 -1.29
N ASP A 331 14.52 15.58 -0.26
CA ASP A 331 15.91 15.28 0.12
C ASP A 331 16.55 14.13 -0.68
N ALA A 332 15.77 13.41 -1.50
CA ALA A 332 16.28 12.32 -2.32
C ALA A 332 17.36 12.85 -3.29
N SER A 333 18.47 12.10 -3.44
CA SER A 333 19.60 12.53 -4.26
C SER A 333 19.18 12.77 -5.72
N GLU A 334 18.23 11.98 -6.23
CA GLU A 334 17.69 12.10 -7.59
C GLU A 334 16.87 13.39 -7.81
N MET A 335 16.40 14.02 -6.73
CA MET A 335 15.66 15.29 -6.77
C MET A 335 16.58 16.51 -6.78
N LYS A 336 17.86 16.34 -6.39
CA LYS A 336 18.87 17.43 -6.43
C LYS A 336 19.50 17.60 -7.82
N VAL A 337 19.24 16.67 -8.73
CA VAL A 337 19.75 16.69 -10.12
C VAL A 337 18.86 17.59 -10.99
N ASN A 338 19.43 18.18 -12.04
CA ASN A 338 18.67 18.90 -13.06
C ASN A 338 17.82 17.97 -13.94
N PHE A 339 16.78 18.51 -14.59
CA PHE A 339 15.93 17.74 -15.51
C PHE A 339 16.73 17.03 -16.60
N SER A 340 17.73 17.73 -17.12
CA SER A 340 18.66 17.29 -18.14
C SER A 340 20.02 17.94 -17.89
N PRO A 341 21.12 17.46 -18.52
CA PRO A 341 22.43 18.09 -18.39
C PRO A 341 22.47 19.56 -18.81
N THR A 342 21.53 19.99 -19.67
CA THR A 342 21.43 21.37 -20.17
C THR A 342 20.41 22.22 -19.42
N SER A 343 19.47 21.60 -18.71
CA SER A 343 18.48 22.32 -17.91
C SER A 343 19.12 22.94 -16.67
N LYS A 344 18.72 24.16 -16.33
CA LYS A 344 19.07 24.83 -15.07
C LYS A 344 18.07 24.55 -13.95
N VAL A 345 17.02 23.77 -14.22
CA VAL A 345 15.93 23.47 -13.28
C VAL A 345 16.20 22.12 -12.62
N ALA A 346 16.42 22.16 -11.30
CA ALA A 346 16.52 20.96 -10.47
C ALA A 346 15.13 20.37 -10.16
N TRP A 347 15.07 19.05 -10.01
CA TRP A 347 13.81 18.35 -9.74
C TRP A 347 13.13 18.77 -8.44
N ASN A 348 13.87 19.19 -7.43
CA ASN A 348 13.31 19.64 -6.15
C ASN A 348 12.64 21.03 -6.22
N THR A 349 12.90 21.84 -7.26
CA THR A 349 12.32 23.18 -7.39
C THR A 349 10.92 23.19 -7.99
N ILE A 350 10.44 22.03 -8.46
CA ILE A 350 9.10 21.92 -9.07
C ILE A 350 7.98 21.82 -8.05
N ASP A 351 8.29 21.71 -6.75
CA ASP A 351 7.26 21.62 -5.74
C ASP A 351 6.35 22.85 -5.76
N GLY A 352 5.05 22.60 -5.73
CA GLY A 352 4.02 23.64 -5.82
C GLY A 352 3.83 24.25 -7.20
N GLN A 353 4.63 23.86 -8.20
CA GLN A 353 4.47 24.38 -9.56
C GLN A 353 3.24 23.76 -10.25
N ARG A 354 2.50 24.58 -10.99
CA ARG A 354 1.40 24.11 -11.86
C ARG A 354 1.92 23.28 -13.03
N VAL A 355 1.19 22.23 -13.40
CA VAL A 355 1.41 21.51 -14.66
C VAL A 355 1.07 22.45 -15.81
N GLN A 356 2.00 22.62 -16.77
CA GLN A 356 1.78 23.49 -17.92
C GLN A 356 1.43 22.66 -19.14
N TRP A 357 0.28 22.91 -19.74
CA TRP A 357 -0.13 22.25 -20.98
C TRP A 357 0.36 23.09 -22.17
N GLY A 358 0.92 22.43 -23.18
CA GLY A 358 1.82 23.08 -24.16
C GLY A 358 1.18 24.16 -25.03
N ASP A 359 -0.12 24.07 -25.27
CA ASP A 359 -0.88 25.06 -26.03
C ASP A 359 -2.05 25.58 -25.19
N PRO A 360 -1.98 26.83 -24.66
CA PRO A 360 -3.07 27.40 -23.87
C PRO A 360 -4.33 27.66 -24.72
N THR A 361 -4.22 27.68 -26.05
CA THR A 361 -5.34 27.91 -26.97
C THR A 361 -6.13 26.66 -27.30
N LYS A 362 -5.70 25.50 -26.79
CA LYS A 362 -6.45 24.23 -26.87
C LYS A 362 -7.00 23.85 -25.49
N PRO A 363 -7.97 24.60 -24.94
CA PRO A 363 -8.47 24.39 -23.59
C PRO A 363 -9.30 23.12 -23.43
N GLU A 364 -9.80 22.50 -24.51
CA GLU A 364 -10.68 21.30 -24.46
C GLU A 364 -9.99 20.02 -23.99
N VAL A 365 -8.68 20.08 -23.80
CA VAL A 365 -7.81 18.93 -23.99
C VAL A 365 -7.69 18.06 -22.74
N ILE A 366 -7.85 18.65 -21.55
CA ILE A 366 -7.74 17.94 -20.25
C ILE A 366 -8.84 18.43 -19.32
N THR A 367 -9.99 18.66 -19.93
CA THR A 367 -11.22 19.01 -19.26
C THR A 367 -12.00 17.72 -19.05
N PHE A 368 -11.67 16.97 -17.99
CA PHE A 368 -12.66 16.04 -17.47
C PHE A 368 -13.77 16.87 -16.84
N ARG A 369 -14.84 17.15 -17.58
CA ARG A 369 -16.03 17.82 -17.01
C ARG A 369 -16.74 16.81 -16.10
N PRO A 370 -16.81 17.00 -14.77
CA PRO A 370 -17.77 16.26 -13.99
C PRO A 370 -19.16 16.81 -14.27
N PHE A 371 -20.12 15.93 -14.10
CA PHE A 371 -21.52 16.15 -14.41
C PHE A 371 -22.14 17.21 -13.47
N LEU A 372 -22.61 18.33 -14.04
CA LEU A 372 -23.33 19.42 -13.33
C LEU A 372 -24.85 19.15 -13.19
N GLY A 373 -25.32 17.93 -13.46
CA GLY A 373 -26.75 17.65 -13.67
C GLY A 373 -27.56 17.07 -12.50
N MET A 374 -26.97 16.74 -11.34
CA MET A 374 -27.76 16.23 -10.20
C MET A 374 -27.90 17.27 -9.09
N LYS A 375 -29.08 17.88 -9.00
CA LYS A 375 -29.51 18.64 -7.82
C LYS A 375 -29.55 17.70 -6.61
N MET A 376 -28.52 17.73 -5.76
CA MET A 376 -28.58 17.09 -4.45
C MET A 376 -29.63 17.81 -3.60
N LYS A 377 -30.79 17.19 -3.38
CA LYS A 377 -31.69 17.60 -2.31
C LYS A 377 -31.17 17.02 -0.99
N MET A 378 -30.25 17.73 -0.33
CA MET A 378 -29.97 17.49 1.08
C MET A 378 -31.11 18.10 1.91
N LYS A 379 -31.92 17.26 2.55
CA LYS A 379 -32.79 17.71 3.65
C LYS A 379 -31.87 18.08 4.81
N MET A 380 -31.76 19.37 5.11
CA MET A 380 -31.15 19.81 6.37
C MET A 380 -32.05 19.36 7.51
N ILE A 381 -31.57 18.43 8.32
CA ILE A 381 -32.10 18.19 9.67
C ILE A 381 -31.59 19.36 10.50
N ARG A 382 -32.48 20.30 10.84
CA ARG A 382 -32.19 21.35 11.83
C ARG A 382 -32.15 20.67 13.21
N SER A 383 -31.10 20.98 13.96
CA SER A 383 -30.92 20.64 15.38
C SER A 383 -32.04 21.18 16.25
#